data_AF-K5B9I9-F1
#
_entry.id   AF-K5B9I9-F1
#
_cell.length_a   1.000
_cell.length_b   1.000
_cell.length_c   1.000
_cell.angle_alpha   90.00
_cell.angle_beta   90.00
_cell.angle_gamma   90.00
#
_symmetry.space_group_name_H-M   'P 1'
#
loop_
_entity.id
_entity.type
_entity.pdbx_description
1 polymer ?
#
loop_
_entity_poly.entity_id
_entity_poly.type
_entity_poly.pdbx_seq_one_letter_code
_entity_poly.pdbx_strand_id
1 'polypeptide(L)'
;MGIRPGLLDSRHRRRGDRAGVRVVARPVPDHPHRPVAGDTPAQPPHPRPRTDEAVTVVLAVADPDGHGLSLPVVAGYVNWFGLRCRTVRVTSLDRGGERRTWISLTLDPRQNLAALQARSAALPVAETAEVTARRLAEHLRETGLEVALADDAPAVLAGRGQEKWSSVCDDAGAVSVYQVPVDDALVDRLAEIAAQPVPTWTAIEFRGEIDRLDTVVVAAFRTDEPRRTPPVAGLIAHRGIQRPLLQNLDPRSPAGLALPATVRSVGWLADIGWPVGAGAVSRT
;
A
#
# COMPACT_ATOMS: atom_id res chain seq x y z
N MET A 1 59.18 -22.11 12.22
CA MET A 1 60.03 -23.25 12.65
C MET A 1 59.10 -24.20 13.41
N GLY A 2 58.75 -25.43 13.05
CA GLY A 2 58.91 -26.32 11.89
C GLY A 2 57.68 -27.26 11.87
N ILE A 3 57.07 -27.65 10.75
CA ILE A 3 57.48 -28.64 9.73
C ILE A 3 57.76 -30.05 10.31
N ARG A 4 56.73 -30.92 10.15
CA ARG A 4 56.76 -32.34 9.68
C ARG A 4 57.18 -33.46 10.68
N PRO A 5 57.04 -34.75 10.32
CA PRO A 5 55.87 -35.49 9.77
C PRO A 5 55.85 -36.99 10.23
N GLY A 6 54.94 -37.79 9.66
CA GLY A 6 55.20 -39.21 9.35
C GLY A 6 54.26 -40.22 10.04
N LEU A 7 54.03 -41.44 9.54
CA LEU A 7 54.36 -42.15 8.30
C LEU A 7 53.75 -43.57 8.44
N LEU A 8 53.49 -44.26 7.31
CA LEU A 8 53.21 -45.71 7.12
C LEU A 8 51.82 -46.23 7.53
N ASP A 9 50.98 -46.77 6.64
CA ASP A 9 51.12 -47.86 5.65
C ASP A 9 51.35 -49.24 6.27
N SER A 10 50.37 -50.14 6.16
CA SER A 10 50.54 -51.51 5.62
C SER A 10 49.31 -52.42 5.79
N ARG A 11 48.75 -52.80 4.64
CA ARG A 11 48.38 -54.18 4.20
C ARG A 11 47.57 -55.12 5.12
N HIS A 12 46.46 -55.63 4.57
CA HIS A 12 46.23 -57.09 4.60
C HIS A 12 45.44 -57.63 3.38
N ARG A 13 45.91 -58.79 2.90
CA ARG A 13 45.47 -59.62 1.77
C ARG A 13 44.15 -60.39 2.01
N ARG A 14 43.43 -60.73 0.92
CA ARG A 14 43.05 -62.10 0.41
C ARG A 14 41.78 -61.93 -0.48
N ARG A 15 41.76 -62.27 -1.79
CA ARG A 15 41.87 -63.54 -2.55
C ARG A 15 40.60 -64.42 -2.50
N GLY A 16 39.97 -64.64 -3.67
CA GLY A 16 38.98 -65.71 -3.96
C GLY A 16 37.72 -65.19 -4.66
N ASP A 17 37.65 -65.04 -5.99
CA ASP A 17 37.40 -66.07 -7.02
C ASP A 17 35.91 -66.34 -7.29
N ARG A 18 35.38 -65.87 -8.44
CA ARG A 18 34.75 -66.66 -9.53
C ARG A 18 33.76 -65.87 -10.41
N ALA A 19 34.11 -65.87 -11.69
CA ALA A 19 33.30 -66.12 -12.88
C ALA A 19 31.95 -65.40 -13.10
N GLY A 20 31.87 -64.68 -14.21
CA GLY A 20 30.60 -64.29 -14.82
C GLY A 20 30.72 -63.16 -15.83
N VAL A 21 31.42 -63.39 -16.93
CA VAL A 21 31.46 -62.47 -18.08
C VAL A 21 30.06 -62.37 -18.68
N ARG A 22 29.50 -61.15 -18.71
CA ARG A 22 28.43 -60.80 -19.65
C ARG A 22 28.78 -59.46 -20.30
N VAL A 23 29.21 -59.54 -21.56
CA VAL A 23 29.39 -58.39 -22.44
C VAL A 23 28.01 -57.82 -22.72
N VAL A 24 27.76 -56.59 -22.27
CA VAL A 24 26.61 -55.78 -22.71
C VAL A 24 27.17 -54.46 -23.20
N ALA A 25 26.82 -54.13 -24.44
CA ALA A 25 27.27 -52.94 -25.16
C ALA A 25 27.02 -51.65 -24.36
N ARG A 26 28.01 -50.77 -24.30
CA ARG A 26 27.86 -49.40 -23.75
C ARG A 26 27.07 -48.56 -24.76
N PRO A 27 26.00 -47.86 -24.37
CA PRO A 27 25.40 -46.83 -25.21
C PRO A 27 26.28 -45.58 -25.22
N VAL A 28 26.24 -44.89 -26.35
CA VAL A 28 26.79 -43.55 -26.63
C VAL A 28 26.24 -42.53 -25.63
N PRO A 29 27.00 -41.53 -25.17
CA PRO A 29 26.49 -40.51 -24.25
C PRO A 29 25.46 -39.61 -24.97
N ASP A 30 24.24 -39.59 -24.46
CA ASP A 30 23.19 -38.64 -24.84
C ASP A 30 23.66 -37.20 -24.65
N HIS A 31 23.51 -36.39 -25.70
CA HIS A 31 23.55 -34.94 -25.60
C HIS A 31 22.36 -34.45 -24.76
N PRO A 32 22.53 -33.46 -23.86
CA PRO A 32 21.39 -32.90 -23.15
C PRO A 32 20.46 -32.19 -24.14
N HIS A 33 19.23 -32.69 -24.21
CA HIS A 33 18.12 -32.08 -24.93
C HIS A 33 17.90 -30.64 -24.45
N ARG A 34 17.88 -29.72 -25.42
CA ARG A 34 17.42 -28.34 -25.29
C ARG A 34 15.94 -28.35 -24.87
N PRO A 35 15.52 -27.66 -23.79
CA PRO A 35 14.12 -27.64 -23.40
C PRO A 35 13.30 -26.87 -24.45
N VAL A 36 12.25 -27.53 -24.93
CA VAL A 36 11.20 -26.93 -25.75
C VAL A 36 10.42 -25.96 -24.88
N ALA A 37 10.30 -24.71 -25.33
CA ALA A 37 9.41 -23.72 -24.72
C ALA A 37 7.95 -24.18 -24.87
N GLY A 38 7.30 -24.48 -23.75
CA GLY A 38 5.90 -24.85 -23.69
C GLY A 38 5.36 -24.61 -22.28
N ASP A 39 4.38 -23.71 -22.20
CA ASP A 39 3.46 -23.42 -21.11
C ASP A 39 4.06 -23.11 -19.72
N THR A 40 4.51 -21.87 -19.57
CA THR A 40 4.34 -21.18 -18.30
C THR A 40 2.85 -21.15 -17.98
N PRO A 41 2.36 -21.65 -16.82
CA PRO A 41 0.95 -21.50 -16.47
C PRO A 41 0.65 -20.00 -16.44
N ALA A 42 -0.21 -19.57 -17.36
CA ALA A 42 -0.69 -18.20 -17.38
C ALA A 42 -1.24 -17.88 -16.00
N GLN A 43 -0.71 -16.80 -15.40
CA GLN A 43 -1.30 -16.17 -14.23
C GLN A 43 -2.82 -16.09 -14.47
N PRO A 44 -3.68 -16.63 -13.59
CA PRO A 44 -5.11 -16.52 -13.80
C PRO A 44 -5.44 -15.03 -13.98
N PRO A 45 -6.26 -14.66 -14.98
CA PRO A 45 -6.64 -13.27 -15.16
C PRO A 45 -7.20 -12.78 -13.83
N HIS A 46 -6.73 -11.61 -13.38
CA HIS A 46 -7.32 -10.99 -12.19
C HIS A 46 -8.83 -10.94 -12.43
N PRO A 47 -9.64 -11.48 -11.51
CA PRO A 47 -11.08 -11.47 -11.69
C PRO A 47 -11.47 -10.02 -11.95
N ARG A 48 -12.04 -9.75 -13.13
CA ARG A 48 -12.56 -8.42 -13.42
C ARG A 48 -13.52 -8.11 -12.27
N PRO A 49 -13.36 -6.96 -11.59
CA PRO A 49 -14.27 -6.60 -10.53
C PRO A 49 -15.67 -6.75 -11.09
N ARG A 50 -16.56 -7.39 -10.32
CA ARG A 50 -17.96 -7.47 -10.75
C ARG A 50 -18.41 -6.03 -10.98
N THR A 51 -19.25 -5.78 -11.96
CA THR A 51 -19.71 -4.42 -12.36
C THR A 51 -20.37 -3.61 -11.24
N ASP A 52 -20.56 -4.21 -10.06
CA ASP A 52 -21.14 -3.62 -8.85
C ASP A 52 -20.12 -3.40 -7.71
N GLU A 53 -18.85 -3.73 -7.92
CA GLU A 53 -17.80 -3.53 -6.92
C GLU A 53 -17.09 -2.19 -7.12
N ALA A 54 -16.82 -1.50 -6.00
CA ALA A 54 -16.06 -0.28 -6.02
C ALA A 54 -14.62 -0.56 -6.46
N VAL A 55 -14.06 0.32 -7.30
CA VAL A 55 -12.69 0.23 -7.80
C VAL A 55 -11.85 1.34 -7.18
N THR A 56 -10.70 0.97 -6.62
CA THR A 56 -9.71 1.92 -6.10
C THR A 56 -8.50 1.96 -7.01
N VAL A 57 -8.10 3.17 -7.40
CA VAL A 57 -6.84 3.42 -8.10
C VAL A 57 -5.93 4.20 -7.16
N VAL A 58 -4.65 3.81 -7.11
CA VAL A 58 -3.66 4.42 -6.23
C VAL A 58 -2.59 5.12 -7.07
N LEU A 59 -2.26 6.35 -6.67
CA LEU A 59 -1.17 7.13 -7.21
C LEU A 59 -0.08 7.23 -6.14
N ALA A 60 1.17 6.99 -6.48
CA ALA A 60 2.31 7.38 -5.66
C ALA A 60 2.74 8.80 -6.02
N VAL A 61 3.09 9.59 -5.00
CA VAL A 61 3.42 11.00 -5.11
C VAL A 61 4.76 11.26 -4.43
N ALA A 62 5.62 11.98 -5.14
CA ALA A 62 6.88 12.50 -4.63
C ALA A 62 7.00 13.99 -4.91
N ASP A 63 7.80 14.65 -4.10
CA ASP A 63 8.00 16.09 -4.14
C ASP A 63 9.50 16.40 -4.02
N PRO A 64 10.25 16.29 -5.12
CA PRO A 64 11.70 16.49 -5.10
C PRO A 64 12.11 17.92 -4.71
N ASP A 65 11.24 18.90 -4.99
CA ASP A 65 11.52 20.34 -4.83
C ASP A 65 10.81 20.96 -3.61
N GLY A 66 10.01 20.19 -2.87
CA GLY A 66 9.39 20.62 -1.60
C GLY A 66 8.19 21.55 -1.78
N HIS A 67 7.44 21.43 -2.87
CA HIS A 67 6.23 22.21 -3.14
C HIS A 67 5.06 21.93 -2.18
N GLY A 68 4.98 20.72 -1.62
CA GLY A 68 3.87 20.20 -0.86
C GLY A 68 2.68 19.76 -1.72
N LEU A 69 1.77 18.98 -1.12
CA LEU A 69 0.54 18.56 -1.79
C LEU A 69 -0.63 19.47 -1.42
N SER A 70 -1.25 20.06 -2.45
CA SER A 70 -2.47 20.84 -2.30
C SER A 70 -3.67 19.93 -2.03
N LEU A 71 -4.10 19.89 -0.77
CA LEU A 71 -5.31 19.17 -0.37
C LEU A 71 -6.59 19.69 -1.03
N PRO A 72 -6.78 21.01 -1.29
CA PRO A 72 -7.91 21.49 -2.08
C PRO A 72 -8.01 20.86 -3.47
N VAL A 73 -6.89 20.71 -4.17
CA VAL A 73 -6.86 20.08 -5.51
C VAL A 73 -7.28 18.62 -5.42
N VAL A 74 -6.72 17.87 -4.46
CA VAL A 74 -7.05 16.45 -4.25
C VAL A 74 -8.51 16.28 -3.84
N ALA A 75 -8.99 17.07 -2.88
CA ALA A 75 -10.37 17.05 -2.41
C ALA A 75 -11.36 17.40 -3.53
N GLY A 76 -11.01 18.26 -4.48
CA GLY A 76 -11.83 18.57 -5.64
C GLY A 76 -12.23 17.33 -6.45
N TYR A 77 -11.42 16.27 -6.44
CA TYR A 77 -11.72 15.02 -7.15
C TYR A 77 -12.81 14.16 -6.48
N VAL A 78 -13.38 14.57 -5.33
CA VAL A 78 -14.61 13.94 -4.83
C VAL A 78 -15.77 14.08 -5.83
N ASN A 79 -15.81 15.19 -6.58
CA ASN A 79 -16.72 15.39 -7.69
C ASN A 79 -15.97 15.95 -8.90
N TRP A 80 -15.88 15.18 -9.99
CA TRP A 80 -15.12 15.58 -11.18
C TRP A 80 -15.88 15.25 -12.45
N PHE A 81 -16.20 16.27 -13.26
CA PHE A 81 -16.94 16.13 -14.52
C PHE A 81 -18.15 15.18 -14.46
N GLY A 82 -18.99 15.32 -13.43
CA GLY A 82 -20.19 14.49 -13.26
C GLY A 82 -19.92 13.07 -12.71
N LEU A 83 -18.67 12.73 -12.40
CA LEU A 83 -18.31 11.56 -11.60
C LEU A 83 -18.23 11.93 -10.13
N ARG A 84 -18.57 10.96 -9.28
CA ARG A 84 -18.48 11.05 -7.82
C ARG A 84 -17.59 9.94 -7.31
N CYS A 85 -16.48 10.31 -6.68
CA CYS A 85 -15.68 9.33 -5.95
C CYS A 85 -16.39 9.00 -4.63
N ARG A 86 -16.42 7.72 -4.28
CA ARG A 86 -16.85 7.25 -2.96
C ARG A 86 -15.94 7.82 -1.87
N THR A 87 -14.63 7.78 -2.13
CA THR A 87 -13.60 8.38 -1.29
C THR A 87 -12.47 8.92 -2.16
N VAL A 88 -11.86 10.02 -1.71
CA VAL A 88 -10.53 10.46 -2.13
C VAL A 88 -9.68 10.54 -0.88
N ARG A 89 -8.53 9.87 -0.85
CA ARG A 89 -7.71 9.75 0.37
C ARG A 89 -6.25 10.01 0.07
N VAL A 90 -5.61 10.84 0.89
CA VAL A 90 -4.15 10.96 0.94
C VAL A 90 -3.66 10.11 2.10
N THR A 91 -2.69 9.24 1.85
CA THR A 91 -2.05 8.38 2.87
C THR A 91 -0.56 8.59 2.81
N SER A 92 0.11 8.72 3.95
CA SER A 92 1.56 8.87 4.05
C SER A 92 2.13 7.89 5.05
N LEU A 93 3.33 7.39 4.77
CA LEU A 93 4.12 6.56 5.66
C LEU A 93 5.42 7.30 5.99
N ASP A 94 5.58 7.68 7.24
CA ASP A 94 6.83 8.18 7.82
C ASP A 94 7.61 7.00 8.40
N ARG A 95 8.84 6.77 7.92
CA ARG A 95 9.72 5.71 8.43
C ARG A 95 11.19 6.07 8.19
N GLY A 96 11.98 6.09 9.26
CA GLY A 96 13.43 6.28 9.15
C GLY A 96 13.84 7.65 8.58
N GLY A 97 13.04 8.69 8.82
CA GLY A 97 13.26 10.03 8.25
C GLY A 97 12.77 10.20 6.81
N GLU A 98 12.28 9.14 6.18
CA GLU A 98 11.68 9.20 4.85
C GLU A 98 10.16 9.21 4.93
N ARG A 99 9.54 10.02 4.07
CA ARG A 99 8.09 10.02 3.85
C ARG A 99 7.78 9.51 2.46
N ARG A 100 6.83 8.58 2.37
CA ARG A 100 6.21 8.16 1.11
C ARG A 100 4.73 8.49 1.14
N THR A 101 4.19 8.98 0.04
CA THR A 101 2.79 9.45 -0.04
C THR A 101 2.06 8.80 -1.19
N TRP A 102 0.81 8.42 -0.93
CA TRP A 102 -0.12 7.88 -1.92
C TRP A 102 -1.44 8.64 -1.91
N ILE A 103 -2.07 8.72 -3.07
CA ILE A 103 -3.44 9.22 -3.23
C ILE A 103 -4.30 8.07 -3.76
N SER A 104 -5.37 7.75 -3.05
CA SER A 104 -6.35 6.73 -3.44
C SER A 104 -7.63 7.38 -3.92
N LEU A 105 -8.10 6.99 -5.10
CA LEU A 105 -9.39 7.39 -5.68
C LEU A 105 -10.27 6.14 -5.74
N THR A 106 -11.39 6.14 -5.02
CA THR A 106 -12.32 5.01 -5.05
C THR A 106 -13.61 5.42 -5.75
N LEU A 107 -13.94 4.76 -6.86
CA LEU A 107 -15.23 4.93 -7.54
C LEU A 107 -16.17 3.79 -7.18
N ASP A 108 -17.40 4.15 -6.83
CA ASP A 108 -18.50 3.20 -6.63
C ASP A 108 -19.44 3.25 -7.85
N PRO A 109 -19.64 2.14 -8.58
CA PRO A 109 -20.53 2.11 -9.75
C PRO A 109 -21.94 2.57 -9.41
N ARG A 110 -22.44 2.28 -8.20
CA ARG A 110 -23.79 2.62 -7.78
C ARG A 110 -24.02 4.13 -7.69
N GLN A 111 -22.96 4.89 -7.39
CA GLN A 111 -23.00 6.35 -7.33
C GLN A 111 -22.86 7.01 -8.71
N ASN A 112 -22.46 6.25 -9.73
CA ASN A 112 -22.07 6.77 -11.04
C ASN A 112 -22.79 6.09 -12.21
N LEU A 113 -23.88 5.35 -11.95
CA LEU A 113 -24.50 4.47 -12.94
C LEU A 113 -24.84 5.19 -14.24
N ALA A 114 -25.50 6.35 -14.18
CA ALA A 114 -25.87 7.12 -15.37
C ALA A 114 -24.63 7.56 -16.19
N ALA A 115 -23.58 8.03 -15.51
CA ALA A 115 -22.34 8.45 -16.16
C ALA A 115 -21.58 7.27 -16.79
N LEU A 116 -21.64 6.09 -16.18
CA LEU A 116 -21.03 4.87 -16.69
C LEU A 116 -21.81 4.32 -17.90
N GLN A 117 -23.14 4.29 -17.82
CA GLN A 117 -24.03 3.85 -18.91
C GLN A 117 -23.87 4.72 -20.16
N ALA A 118 -23.69 6.03 -19.98
CA ALA A 118 -23.45 6.96 -21.09
C ALA A 118 -22.14 6.66 -21.85
N ARG A 119 -21.17 6.00 -21.21
CA ARG A 119 -19.89 5.61 -21.83
C ARG A 119 -19.97 4.25 -22.49
N SER A 120 -20.61 3.27 -21.86
CA SER A 120 -20.79 1.93 -22.41
C SER A 120 -21.82 1.12 -21.61
N ALA A 121 -22.56 0.25 -22.30
CA ALA A 121 -23.43 -0.75 -21.67
C ALA A 121 -22.67 -1.73 -20.76
N ALA A 122 -21.34 -1.85 -20.93
CA ALA A 122 -20.48 -2.70 -20.10
C ALA A 122 -20.13 -2.07 -18.73
N LEU A 123 -20.52 -0.81 -18.45
CA LEU A 123 -20.22 -0.08 -17.22
C LEU A 123 -18.71 -0.06 -16.88
N PRO A 124 -17.88 0.70 -17.62
CA PRO A 124 -16.42 0.62 -17.55
C PRO A 124 -15.87 1.34 -16.30
N VAL A 125 -16.11 0.80 -15.10
CA VAL A 125 -15.75 1.42 -13.81
C VAL A 125 -14.23 1.56 -13.69
N ALA A 126 -13.50 0.49 -13.99
CA ALA A 126 -12.05 0.46 -13.82
C ALA A 126 -11.35 1.45 -14.75
N GLU A 127 -11.72 1.46 -16.03
CA GLU A 127 -11.19 2.38 -17.02
C GLU A 127 -11.55 3.83 -16.67
N THR A 128 -12.77 4.08 -16.19
CA THR A 128 -13.20 5.41 -15.76
C THR A 128 -12.42 5.90 -14.54
N ALA A 129 -12.17 5.02 -13.57
CA ALA A 129 -11.37 5.32 -12.40
C ALA A 129 -9.91 5.63 -12.78
N GLU A 130 -9.32 4.83 -13.66
CA GLU A 130 -7.94 5.01 -14.11
C GLU A 130 -7.77 6.32 -14.90
N VAL A 131 -8.71 6.64 -15.81
CA VAL A 131 -8.70 7.93 -16.52
C VAL A 131 -8.80 9.10 -15.54
N THR A 132 -9.66 9.00 -14.53
CA THR A 132 -9.80 10.04 -13.50
C THR A 132 -8.50 10.21 -12.71
N ALA A 133 -7.84 9.10 -12.34
CA ALA A 133 -6.56 9.12 -11.65
C ALA A 133 -5.43 9.70 -12.51
N ARG A 134 -5.38 9.37 -13.80
CA ARG A 134 -4.41 9.95 -14.75
C ARG A 134 -4.59 11.46 -14.87
N ARG A 135 -5.84 11.96 -14.88
CA ARG A 135 -6.13 13.41 -14.86
C ARG A 135 -5.66 14.09 -13.59
N LEU A 136 -5.88 13.47 -12.42
CA LEU A 136 -5.32 13.99 -11.17
C LEU A 136 -3.80 14.02 -11.21
N ALA A 137 -3.17 12.95 -11.70
CA ALA A 137 -1.72 12.87 -11.83
C ALA A 137 -1.16 13.95 -12.77
N GLU A 138 -1.81 14.21 -13.91
CA GLU A 138 -1.45 15.30 -14.81
C GLU A 138 -1.52 16.66 -14.10
N HIS A 139 -2.64 16.96 -13.44
CA HIS A 139 -2.82 18.22 -12.72
C HIS A 139 -1.78 18.41 -11.59
N LEU A 140 -1.46 17.36 -10.83
CA LEU A 140 -0.44 17.44 -9.80
C LEU A 140 0.99 17.58 -10.36
N ARG A 141 1.27 17.02 -11.54
CA ARG A 141 2.57 17.24 -12.21
C ARG A 141 2.73 18.68 -12.68
N GLU A 142 1.64 19.34 -13.06
CA GLU A 142 1.67 20.78 -13.41
C GLU A 142 2.06 21.66 -12.20
N THR A 143 1.90 21.18 -10.97
CA THR A 143 2.35 21.88 -9.76
C THR A 143 3.79 21.54 -9.34
N GLY A 144 4.53 20.77 -10.15
CA GLY A 144 5.92 20.38 -9.88
C GLY A 144 6.08 19.04 -9.15
N LEU A 145 4.99 18.33 -8.84
CA LEU A 145 5.07 17.02 -8.18
C LEU A 145 5.40 15.91 -9.16
N GLU A 146 6.10 14.87 -8.70
CA GLU A 146 6.20 13.62 -9.43
C GLU A 146 5.06 12.69 -9.03
N VAL A 147 4.29 12.21 -10.00
CA VAL A 147 3.14 11.31 -9.75
C VAL A 147 3.16 10.15 -10.72
N ALA A 148 2.84 8.94 -10.26
CA ALA A 148 2.60 7.77 -11.11
C ALA A 148 1.52 6.86 -10.51
N LEU A 149 0.91 6.01 -11.35
CA LEU A 149 0.09 4.90 -10.86
C LEU A 149 0.98 3.96 -10.05
N ALA A 150 0.44 3.43 -8.95
CA ALA A 150 1.17 2.57 -8.04
C ALA A 150 0.35 1.34 -7.66
N ASP A 151 0.93 0.16 -7.87
CA ASP A 151 0.35 -1.11 -7.44
C ASP A 151 0.98 -1.62 -6.11
N ASP A 152 2.09 -1.02 -5.68
CA ASP A 152 3.01 -1.55 -4.67
C ASP A 152 3.01 -0.78 -3.32
N ALA A 153 1.93 -0.05 -3.01
CA ALA A 153 1.79 0.58 -1.70
C ALA A 153 1.98 -0.47 -0.58
N PRO A 154 2.90 -0.24 0.38
CA PRO A 154 3.18 -1.22 1.41
C PRO A 154 1.94 -1.44 2.27
N ALA A 155 1.65 -2.69 2.59
CA ALA A 155 0.52 -3.00 3.45
C ALA A 155 0.74 -2.42 4.85
N VAL A 156 -0.31 -1.83 5.42
CA VAL A 156 -0.30 -1.31 6.80
C VAL A 156 -0.10 -2.45 7.81
N LEU A 157 -0.72 -3.61 7.53
CA LEU A 157 -0.53 -4.86 8.26
C LEU A 157 0.24 -5.86 7.39
N ALA A 158 1.39 -6.33 7.87
CA ALA A 158 2.27 -7.21 7.10
C ALA A 158 1.84 -8.71 7.12
N GLY A 159 0.77 -9.07 7.84
CA GLY A 159 0.36 -10.47 7.95
C GLY A 159 -0.84 -10.73 8.85
N ARG A 160 -0.95 -11.97 9.34
CA ARG A 160 -2.02 -12.42 10.24
C ARG A 160 -1.71 -12.05 11.70
N GLY A 161 -1.61 -10.75 11.99
CA GLY A 161 -1.52 -10.30 13.37
C GLY A 161 -2.77 -10.71 14.17
N GLN A 162 -2.69 -10.78 15.50
CA GLN A 162 -3.81 -10.98 16.42
C GLN A 162 -4.33 -9.64 16.92
N GLU A 163 -5.66 -9.45 16.89
CA GLU A 163 -6.25 -8.22 17.42
C GLU A 163 -6.37 -8.31 18.93
N LYS A 164 -5.91 -7.25 19.60
CA LYS A 164 -6.13 -6.96 21.00
C LYS A 164 -7.03 -5.74 21.10
N TRP A 165 -7.46 -5.44 22.32
CA TRP A 165 -8.38 -4.33 22.60
C TRP A 165 -7.96 -2.97 22.02
N SER A 166 -6.65 -2.66 21.99
CA SER A 166 -6.13 -1.37 21.52
C SER A 166 -5.11 -1.45 20.39
N SER A 167 -4.84 -2.64 19.84
CA SER A 167 -3.83 -2.83 18.79
C SER A 167 -4.04 -4.12 18.01
N VAL A 168 -3.38 -4.25 16.87
CA VAL A 168 -3.12 -5.54 16.22
C VAL A 168 -1.64 -5.87 16.43
N CYS A 169 -1.36 -7.02 17.04
CA CYS A 169 0.00 -7.50 17.29
C CYS A 169 0.41 -8.50 16.21
N ASP A 170 1.59 -8.33 15.62
CA ASP A 170 2.24 -9.29 14.73
C ASP A 170 3.69 -9.53 15.16
N ASP A 171 4.44 -10.31 14.38
CA ASP A 171 5.82 -10.68 14.71
C ASP A 171 6.79 -9.47 14.73
N ALA A 172 6.38 -8.34 14.17
CA ALA A 172 7.15 -7.11 14.12
C ALA A 172 6.57 -6.02 15.05
N GLY A 173 5.81 -6.43 16.08
CA GLY A 173 5.34 -5.57 17.17
C GLY A 173 3.82 -5.38 17.18
N ALA A 174 3.38 -4.19 17.58
CA ALA A 174 1.97 -3.81 17.67
C ALA A 174 1.68 -2.57 16.83
N VAL A 175 0.55 -2.58 16.12
CA VAL A 175 0.05 -1.43 15.37
C VAL A 175 -1.25 -0.96 16.01
N SER A 176 -1.31 0.33 16.35
CA SER A 176 -2.50 0.98 16.92
C SER A 176 -2.91 2.16 16.04
N VAL A 177 -4.18 2.21 15.68
CA VAL A 177 -4.79 3.31 14.91
C VAL A 177 -5.68 4.17 15.80
N TYR A 178 -5.57 5.48 15.60
CA TYR A 178 -6.31 6.51 16.30
C TYR A 178 -6.92 7.48 15.29
N GLN A 179 -8.06 8.05 15.64
CA GLN A 179 -8.62 9.18 14.92
C GLN A 179 -7.94 10.47 15.40
N VAL A 180 -7.58 11.33 14.44
CA VAL A 180 -7.06 12.67 14.70
C VAL A 180 -8.24 13.64 14.63
N PRO A 181 -8.52 14.44 15.67
CA PRO A 181 -9.56 15.46 15.61
C PRO A 181 -9.32 16.43 14.45
N VAL A 182 -10.38 16.72 13.69
CA VAL A 182 -10.38 17.66 12.57
C VAL A 182 -10.83 19.02 13.12
N ASP A 183 -9.92 19.68 13.82
CA ASP A 183 -10.09 20.97 14.50
C ASP A 183 -8.96 21.95 14.11
N ASP A 184 -8.96 23.14 14.70
CA ASP A 184 -7.97 24.19 14.39
C ASP A 184 -6.55 23.80 14.84
N ALA A 185 -6.41 22.80 15.72
CA ALA A 185 -5.14 22.24 16.17
C ALA A 185 -4.65 21.07 15.30
N LEU A 186 -5.32 20.78 14.18
CA LEU A 186 -4.96 19.64 13.33
C LEU A 186 -3.52 19.74 12.79
N VAL A 187 -3.11 20.92 12.34
CA VAL A 187 -1.77 21.12 11.72
C VAL A 187 -0.66 20.82 12.73
N ASP A 188 -0.77 21.39 13.94
CA ASP A 188 0.18 21.13 15.02
C ASP A 188 0.22 19.65 15.39
N ARG A 189 -0.96 19.01 15.46
CA ARG A 189 -1.06 17.59 15.78
C ARG A 189 -0.44 16.70 14.69
N LEU A 190 -0.61 17.04 13.41
CA LEU A 190 0.02 16.33 12.30
C LEU A 190 1.55 16.48 12.35
N ALA A 191 2.08 17.63 12.75
CA ALA A 191 3.50 17.82 12.97
C ALA A 191 4.03 16.95 14.13
N GLU A 192 3.30 16.89 15.26
CA GLU A 192 3.65 16.01 16.40
C GLU A 192 3.59 14.52 16.04
N ILE A 193 2.64 14.12 15.19
CA ILE A 193 2.52 12.76 14.65
C ILE A 193 3.72 12.42 13.76
N ALA A 194 4.09 13.33 12.85
CA ALA A 194 5.23 13.16 11.93
C ALA A 194 6.58 13.09 12.67
N ALA A 195 6.69 13.78 13.81
CA ALA A 195 7.89 13.78 14.65
C ALA A 195 8.06 12.49 15.48
N GLN A 196 7.10 11.55 15.45
CA GLN A 196 7.24 10.30 16.20
C GLN A 196 8.40 9.46 15.65
N PRO A 197 9.26 8.89 16.51
CA PRO A 197 10.45 8.14 16.08
C PRO A 197 10.12 6.74 15.55
N VAL A 198 8.84 6.40 15.41
CA VAL A 198 8.36 5.08 15.02
C VAL A 198 7.67 5.12 13.66
N PRO A 199 7.63 4.01 12.90
CA PRO A 199 6.90 3.98 11.65
C PRO A 199 5.44 4.38 11.85
N THR A 200 5.01 5.41 11.12
CA THR A 200 3.72 6.06 11.32
C THR A 200 3.01 6.21 9.99
N TRP A 201 1.80 5.68 9.92
CA TRP A 201 0.88 5.91 8.82
C TRP A 201 -0.05 7.06 9.19
N THR A 202 -0.22 8.02 8.30
CA THR A 202 -1.18 9.12 8.47
C THR A 202 -2.05 9.21 7.24
N ALA A 203 -3.36 9.33 7.40
CA ALA A 203 -4.27 9.50 6.26
C ALA A 203 -5.33 10.56 6.53
N ILE A 204 -5.67 11.29 5.48
CA ILE A 204 -6.83 12.17 5.40
C ILE A 204 -7.74 11.70 4.27
N GLU A 205 -9.00 11.45 4.58
CA GLU A 205 -10.01 10.96 3.64
C GLU A 205 -11.14 11.98 3.49
N PHE A 206 -11.51 12.22 2.24
CA PHE A 206 -12.57 13.13 1.81
C PHE A 206 -13.71 12.36 1.16
N ARG A 207 -14.94 12.74 1.49
CA ARG A 207 -16.18 12.13 0.97
C ARG A 207 -17.25 13.20 0.79
N GLY A 208 -18.30 12.86 0.04
CA GLY A 208 -19.47 13.72 -0.11
C GLY A 208 -19.34 14.69 -1.28
N GLU A 209 -19.63 15.96 -1.03
CA GLU A 209 -19.65 17.02 -2.03
C GLU A 209 -18.63 18.11 -1.70
N ILE A 210 -18.16 18.83 -2.71
CA ILE A 210 -17.09 19.83 -2.55
C ILE A 210 -17.46 20.99 -1.61
N ASP A 211 -18.75 21.32 -1.49
CA ASP A 211 -19.29 22.33 -0.60
C ASP A 211 -19.53 21.80 0.84
N ARG A 212 -19.66 20.47 0.98
CA ARG A 212 -19.90 19.77 2.23
C ARG A 212 -19.01 18.52 2.31
N LEU A 213 -17.73 18.77 2.57
CA LEU A 213 -16.72 17.72 2.55
C LEU A 213 -16.65 17.00 3.89
N ASP A 214 -17.09 15.75 3.91
CA ASP A 214 -16.94 14.88 5.07
C ASP A 214 -15.46 14.47 5.17
N THR A 215 -14.77 15.00 6.18
CA THR A 215 -13.33 14.81 6.37
C THR A 215 -13.05 13.90 7.57
N VAL A 216 -12.19 12.91 7.38
CA VAL A 216 -11.68 12.01 8.44
C VAL A 216 -10.17 12.00 8.39
N VAL A 217 -9.51 12.12 9.55
CA VAL A 217 -8.05 11.97 9.66
C VAL A 217 -7.74 10.87 10.66
N VAL A 218 -6.79 10.00 10.32
CA VAL A 218 -6.31 8.93 11.19
C VAL A 218 -4.79 8.87 11.18
N ALA A 219 -4.24 8.37 12.29
CA ALA A 219 -2.83 8.02 12.40
C ALA A 219 -2.69 6.63 13.02
N ALA A 220 -1.82 5.80 12.45
CA ALA A 220 -1.47 4.49 12.97
C ALA A 220 0.02 4.39 13.25
N PHE A 221 0.37 3.95 14.45
CA PHE A 221 1.74 3.86 14.93
C PHE A 221 2.12 2.39 15.10
N ARG A 222 3.29 2.01 14.57
CA ARG A 222 3.89 0.70 14.84
C ARG A 222 4.90 0.82 15.97
N THR A 223 4.67 0.12 17.08
CA THR A 223 5.56 0.09 18.25
C THR A 223 5.95 -1.35 18.57
N ASP A 224 7.02 -1.56 19.34
CA ASP A 224 7.43 -2.92 19.72
C ASP A 224 6.37 -3.62 20.57
N GLU A 225 5.68 -2.86 21.43
CA GLU A 225 4.62 -3.34 22.31
C GLU A 225 3.36 -2.47 22.25
N PRO A 226 2.17 -3.03 22.53
CA PRO A 226 0.91 -2.27 22.62
C PRO A 226 0.98 -1.16 23.66
N ARG A 227 0.59 0.06 23.27
CA ARG A 227 0.49 1.19 24.18
C ARG A 227 -0.91 1.32 24.80
N ARG A 228 -0.96 1.72 26.07
CA ARG A 228 -2.23 1.98 26.79
C ARG A 228 -2.82 3.35 26.44
N THR A 229 -1.95 4.32 26.20
CA THR A 229 -2.29 5.70 25.86
C THR A 229 -1.78 6.04 24.45
N PRO A 230 -2.47 6.95 23.73
CA PRO A 230 -1.97 7.41 22.43
C PRO A 230 -0.60 8.08 22.56
N PRO A 231 0.26 7.99 21.52
CA PRO A 231 1.58 8.65 21.52
C PRO A 231 1.52 10.19 21.49
N VAL A 232 0.44 10.74 20.94
CA VAL A 232 0.20 12.18 20.79
C VAL A 232 -1.09 12.54 21.53
N ALA A 233 -1.10 13.70 22.20
CA ALA A 233 -2.26 14.15 22.97
C ALA A 233 -3.46 14.46 22.07
N GLY A 234 -4.68 14.21 22.59
CA GLY A 234 -5.94 14.50 21.88
C GLY A 234 -6.34 13.46 20.82
N LEU A 235 -5.51 12.46 20.54
CA LEU A 235 -5.89 11.36 19.66
C LEU A 235 -7.00 10.50 20.26
N ILE A 236 -7.99 10.14 19.44
CA ILE A 236 -9.17 9.38 19.84
C ILE A 236 -8.94 7.90 19.54
N ALA A 237 -8.98 7.06 20.58
CA ALA A 237 -8.79 5.62 20.45
C ALA A 237 -10.11 4.90 20.10
N HIS A 238 -10.07 4.06 19.07
CA HIS A 238 -11.19 3.22 18.64
C HIS A 238 -10.95 1.76 19.02
N ARG A 239 -11.14 1.46 20.30
CA ARG A 239 -10.83 0.15 20.89
C ARG A 239 -11.79 -0.94 20.38
N GLY A 240 -11.26 -2.14 20.15
CA GLY A 240 -12.00 -3.31 19.69
C GLY A 240 -12.30 -3.35 18.18
N ILE A 241 -11.90 -2.34 17.41
CA ILE A 241 -12.08 -2.28 15.94
C ILE A 241 -10.79 -1.88 15.21
N GLN A 242 -9.64 -2.20 15.80
CA GLN A 242 -8.32 -1.81 15.29
C GLN A 242 -8.00 -2.49 13.97
N ARG A 243 -8.30 -3.78 13.82
CA ARG A 243 -8.03 -4.49 12.56
C ARG A 243 -8.86 -3.95 11.39
N PRO A 244 -10.19 -3.81 11.49
CA PRO A 244 -10.98 -3.22 10.41
C PRO A 244 -10.46 -1.83 10.00
N LEU A 245 -10.11 -0.98 10.97
CA LEU A 245 -9.56 0.34 10.68
C LEU A 245 -8.20 0.29 9.98
N LEU A 246 -7.29 -0.60 10.41
CA LEU A 246 -5.99 -0.79 9.76
C LEU A 246 -6.11 -1.40 8.36
N GLN A 247 -7.09 -2.26 8.13
CA GLN A 247 -7.42 -2.79 6.80
C GLN A 247 -7.98 -1.70 5.88
N ASN A 248 -8.82 -0.81 6.41
CA ASN A 248 -9.36 0.31 5.65
C ASN A 248 -8.31 1.39 5.37
N LEU A 249 -7.29 1.53 6.24
CA LEU A 249 -6.18 2.45 6.06
C LEU A 249 -5.21 2.05 4.93
N ASP A 250 -5.19 0.77 4.51
CA ASP A 250 -4.39 0.35 3.35
C ASP A 250 -4.80 1.18 2.12
N PRO A 251 -3.85 1.86 1.42
CA PRO A 251 -4.16 2.70 0.27
C PRO A 251 -5.00 2.01 -0.82
N ARG A 252 -4.90 0.69 -0.97
CA ARG A 252 -5.65 -0.09 -1.97
C ARG A 252 -7.03 -0.51 -1.51
N SER A 253 -7.37 -0.27 -0.24
CA SER A 253 -8.68 -0.64 0.30
C SER A 253 -9.78 0.23 -0.33
N PRO A 254 -10.82 -0.38 -0.93
CA PRO A 254 -12.01 0.34 -1.41
C PRO A 254 -12.97 0.74 -0.29
N ALA A 255 -12.72 0.26 0.92
CA ALA A 255 -13.45 0.69 2.10
C ALA A 255 -12.94 2.08 2.55
N GLY A 256 -13.89 2.96 2.85
CA GLY A 256 -13.55 4.20 3.55
C GLY A 256 -13.16 3.93 5.00
N LEU A 257 -12.59 4.93 5.66
CA LEU A 257 -12.12 4.80 7.05
C LEU A 257 -13.25 4.47 8.07
N ALA A 258 -14.52 4.56 7.68
CA ALA A 258 -15.69 4.13 8.47
C ALA A 258 -15.78 4.75 9.89
N LEU A 259 -15.16 5.91 10.06
CA LEU A 259 -15.19 6.71 11.29
C LEU A 259 -16.08 7.95 11.12
N PRO A 260 -16.55 8.53 12.23
CA PRO A 260 -17.26 9.80 12.23
C PRO A 260 -16.44 10.88 11.52
N ALA A 261 -17.07 11.55 10.55
CA ALA A 261 -16.46 12.66 9.82
C ALA A 261 -16.81 14.01 10.45
N THR A 262 -15.93 14.97 10.22
CA THR A 262 -16.21 16.38 10.44
C THR A 262 -16.43 17.04 9.09
N VAL A 263 -17.55 17.74 8.93
CA VAL A 263 -17.83 18.53 7.73
C VAL A 263 -16.90 19.74 7.70
N ARG A 264 -16.16 19.92 6.61
CA ARG A 264 -15.30 21.08 6.36
C ARG A 264 -15.51 21.60 4.94
N SER A 265 -15.20 22.88 4.72
CA SER A 265 -15.15 23.45 3.38
C SER A 265 -13.77 23.15 2.75
N VAL A 266 -13.71 23.14 1.41
CA VAL A 266 -12.42 23.03 0.71
C VAL A 266 -11.46 24.17 1.05
N GLY A 267 -11.97 25.37 1.34
CA GLY A 267 -11.14 26.51 1.76
C GLY A 267 -10.34 26.24 3.03
N TRP A 268 -10.90 25.51 3.99
CA TRP A 268 -10.20 25.13 5.23
C TRP A 268 -9.00 24.20 4.97
N LEU A 269 -9.00 23.46 3.85
CA LEU A 269 -7.88 22.58 3.49
C LEU A 269 -6.64 23.32 3.00
N ALA A 270 -6.78 24.58 2.57
CA ALA A 270 -5.67 25.35 2.03
C ALA A 270 -4.57 25.59 3.09
N ASP A 271 -4.95 25.67 4.36
CA ASP A 271 -4.05 26.00 5.46
C ASP A 271 -3.32 24.78 6.04
N ILE A 272 -3.70 23.56 5.64
CA ILE A 272 -3.18 22.33 6.27
C ILE A 272 -1.81 21.92 5.71
N GLY A 273 -1.50 22.27 4.46
CA GLY A 273 -0.23 21.97 3.78
C GLY A 273 0.25 20.53 3.97
N TRP A 274 -0.17 19.59 3.13
CA TRP A 274 0.20 18.19 3.34
C TRP A 274 1.64 17.91 2.91
N PRO A 275 2.55 17.50 3.82
CA PRO A 275 3.95 17.28 3.46
C PRO A 275 4.10 15.99 2.65
N VAL A 276 4.90 16.04 1.59
CA VAL A 276 5.28 14.93 0.72
C VAL A 276 6.79 14.75 0.76
N GLY A 277 7.27 13.51 0.72
CA GLY A 277 8.71 13.26 0.69
C GLY A 277 9.29 13.34 -0.72
N ALA A 278 10.61 13.59 -0.81
CA ALA A 278 11.35 13.65 -2.07
C ALA A 278 11.66 12.27 -2.70
N GLY A 279 11.22 11.17 -2.08
CA GLY A 279 11.56 9.82 -2.54
C GLY A 279 10.94 9.50 -3.91
N ALA A 280 11.74 9.04 -4.86
CA ALA A 280 11.32 8.82 -6.24
C ALA A 280 10.07 7.93 -6.36
N VAL A 281 9.21 8.25 -7.33
CA VAL A 281 8.05 7.42 -7.66
C VAL A 281 8.46 6.29 -8.59
N SER A 282 8.25 5.03 -8.17
CA SER A 282 8.40 3.86 -9.04
C SER A 282 7.33 3.89 -10.14
N ARG A 283 7.74 3.85 -11.40
CA ARG A 283 6.83 3.65 -12.54
C ARG A 283 6.75 2.16 -12.84
N THR A 284 5.58 1.55 -12.63
CA THR A 284 5.26 0.21 -13.12
C THR A 284 4.60 0.28 -14.49
#